data_AF-X0VB12-F1
#
_entry.id   AF-X0VB12-F1
#
_cell.length_a   1.000
_cell.length_b   1.000
_cell.length_c   1.000
_cell.angle_alpha   90.00
_cell.angle_beta   90.00
_cell.angle_gamma   90.00
#
_symmetry.space_group_name_H-M   'P 1'
#
loop_
_entity.id
_entity.type
_entity.pdbx_description
1 polymer ?
#
loop_
_entity_poly.entity_id
_entity_poly.type
_entity_poly.pdbx_seq_one_letter_code
_entity_poly.pdbx_strand_id
1 'polypeptide(L)'
;ARYVLEGSVQRAESTLRVTVQLLDAKDGTHLWAETYDRELSAANIFAVQDEITEQVVATIAGVYGVISRARFSEVKEKPTESLDAYECVLKVVSYYSDNWDAAEHARGRDGLERAVESDAGYSEAWAWLCHTYLDEYRFNFNPRPDPLDRALAVARRAVASDSTSQLAHDSLAQTHFFRREFDAFLAEAERAIALNPNNAGILVSQGAYIFQTGDERGIALVRKAMTLDPFHPTWWYFPIARYHFKRGEYEEALAV
;
A
#
# COMPACT_ATOMS: atom_id res chain seq x y z
N ALA A 1 -7.18 2.13 -23.92
CA ALA A 1 -6.87 2.26 -22.47
C ALA A 1 -8.14 1.91 -21.70
N ARG A 2 -8.03 1.26 -20.53
CA ARG A 2 -9.20 0.86 -19.72
C ARG A 2 -9.76 1.99 -18.85
N TYR A 3 -8.90 2.90 -18.38
CA TYR A 3 -9.29 4.05 -17.58
C TYR A 3 -8.87 5.34 -18.28
N VAL A 4 -9.64 6.41 -18.10
CA VAL A 4 -9.34 7.75 -18.63
C VAL A 4 -9.29 8.74 -17.47
N LEU A 5 -8.17 9.46 -17.34
CA LEU A 5 -8.03 10.57 -16.42
C LEU A 5 -8.19 11.88 -17.21
N GLU A 6 -9.14 12.70 -16.80
CA GLU A 6 -9.40 14.00 -17.40
C GLU A 6 -9.36 15.08 -16.34
N GLY A 7 -9.12 16.32 -16.74
CA GLY A 7 -9.14 17.42 -15.80
C GLY A 7 -9.34 18.77 -16.47
N SER A 8 -9.63 19.77 -15.64
CA SER A 8 -9.74 21.16 -16.05
C SER A 8 -8.98 22.04 -15.08
N VAL A 9 -8.44 23.13 -15.60
CA VAL A 9 -7.69 24.12 -14.83
C VAL A 9 -8.35 25.47 -15.02
N GLN A 10 -8.70 26.11 -13.91
CA GLN A 10 -9.26 27.45 -13.86
C GLN A 10 -8.39 28.32 -12.96
N ARG A 11 -8.24 29.59 -13.30
CA ARG A 11 -7.48 30.54 -12.48
C ARG A 11 -8.28 31.81 -12.28
N ALA A 12 -8.36 32.27 -11.03
CA ALA A 12 -8.91 33.56 -10.64
C ALA A 12 -7.90 34.24 -9.70
N GLU A 13 -7.33 35.37 -10.14
CA GLU A 13 -6.28 36.10 -9.42
C GLU A 13 -5.08 35.21 -9.04
N SER A 14 -4.85 35.02 -7.73
CA SER A 14 -3.84 34.13 -7.16
C SER A 14 -4.38 32.73 -6.87
N THR A 15 -5.64 32.41 -7.13
CA THR A 15 -6.19 31.06 -6.88
C THR A 15 -6.23 30.24 -8.15
N LEU A 16 -5.57 29.08 -8.13
CA LEU A 16 -5.68 28.00 -9.11
C LEU A 16 -6.69 26.97 -8.60
N ARG A 17 -7.67 26.65 -9.45
CA ARG A 17 -8.59 25.53 -9.24
C ARG A 17 -8.31 24.45 -10.28
N VAL A 18 -7.97 23.25 -9.83
CA VAL A 18 -7.76 22.08 -10.68
C VAL A 18 -8.82 21.05 -10.33
N THR A 19 -9.65 20.66 -11.30
CA THR A 19 -10.60 19.55 -11.15
C THR A 19 -10.08 18.36 -11.93
N VAL A 20 -10.05 17.18 -11.33
CA VAL A 20 -9.59 15.93 -11.96
C VAL A 20 -10.67 14.88 -11.78
N GLN A 21 -10.91 14.06 -12.79
CA GLN A 21 -11.86 12.95 -12.76
C GLN A 21 -11.29 11.71 -13.44
N LEU A 22 -11.67 10.54 -12.94
CA LEU A 22 -11.30 9.24 -13.47
C LEU A 22 -12.56 8.49 -13.93
N LEU A 23 -12.54 7.99 -15.16
CA LEU A 23 -13.63 7.22 -15.75
C LEU A 23 -13.19 5.81 -16.16
N ASP A 24 -14.10 4.83 -16.12
CA ASP A 24 -13.95 3.56 -16.83
C ASP A 24 -14.30 3.77 -18.32
N ALA A 25 -13.34 3.52 -19.20
CA ALA A 25 -13.48 3.75 -20.64
C ALA A 25 -14.48 2.78 -21.31
N LYS A 26 -14.84 1.69 -20.64
CA LYS A 26 -15.73 0.66 -21.19
C LYS A 26 -17.18 1.13 -21.24
N ASP A 27 -17.66 1.80 -20.21
CA ASP A 27 -19.06 2.20 -20.07
C ASP A 27 -19.26 3.68 -19.67
N GLY A 28 -18.16 4.43 -19.49
CA GLY A 28 -18.20 5.84 -19.11
C GLY A 28 -18.53 6.08 -17.64
N THR A 29 -18.50 5.03 -16.80
CA THR A 29 -18.75 5.17 -15.36
C THR A 29 -17.70 6.10 -14.72
N HIS A 30 -18.17 7.13 -14.01
CA HIS A 30 -17.31 7.97 -13.18
C HIS A 30 -16.88 7.21 -11.93
N LEU A 31 -15.59 6.96 -11.79
CA LEU A 31 -15.03 6.23 -10.66
C LEU A 31 -14.62 7.17 -9.53
N TRP A 32 -14.17 8.38 -9.85
CA TRP A 32 -13.73 9.39 -8.88
C TRP A 32 -13.67 10.77 -9.52
N ALA A 33 -13.85 11.82 -8.72
CA ALA A 33 -13.57 13.19 -9.08
C ALA A 33 -13.18 14.02 -7.84
N GLU A 34 -12.23 14.93 -8.00
CA GLU A 34 -11.76 15.81 -6.92
C GLU A 34 -11.40 17.19 -7.45
N THR A 35 -11.43 18.19 -6.57
CA THR A 35 -11.06 19.57 -6.89
C THR A 35 -10.03 20.08 -5.89
N TYR A 36 -8.92 20.60 -6.42
CA TYR A 36 -7.81 21.18 -5.68
C TYR A 36 -7.80 22.70 -5.87
N ASP A 37 -7.95 23.44 -4.78
CA ASP A 37 -7.74 24.88 -4.75
C ASP A 37 -6.36 25.17 -4.15
N ARG A 38 -5.53 25.95 -4.86
CA ARG A 38 -4.17 26.32 -4.43
C ARG A 38 -3.87 27.78 -4.73
N GLU A 39 -3.13 28.42 -3.83
CA GLU A 39 -2.57 29.75 -4.08
C GLU A 39 -1.37 29.64 -5.02
N LEU A 40 -1.39 30.42 -6.09
CA LEU A 40 -0.45 30.39 -7.20
C LEU A 40 0.32 31.72 -7.29
N SER A 41 1.63 31.58 -7.30
CA SER A 41 2.59 32.65 -7.56
C SER A 41 3.60 32.18 -8.60
N ALA A 42 4.38 33.11 -9.16
CA ALA A 42 5.48 32.76 -10.05
C ALA A 42 6.55 31.90 -9.35
N ALA A 43 6.65 31.96 -8.02
CA ALA A 43 7.66 31.25 -7.25
C ALA A 43 7.29 29.79 -6.94
N ASN A 44 6.00 29.42 -6.95
CA ASN A 44 5.53 28.11 -6.50
C ASN A 44 4.80 27.28 -7.57
N ILE A 45 4.69 27.76 -8.81
CA ILE A 45 3.89 27.09 -9.85
C ILE A 45 4.27 25.62 -10.07
N PHE A 46 5.57 25.30 -10.09
CA PHE A 46 6.03 23.91 -10.26
C PHE A 46 5.81 23.08 -9.00
N ALA A 47 6.00 23.66 -7.81
CA ALA A 47 5.72 22.96 -6.56
C ALA A 47 4.23 22.60 -6.41
N VAL A 48 3.33 23.51 -6.81
CA VAL A 48 1.88 23.25 -6.82
C VAL A 48 1.53 22.15 -7.83
N GLN A 49 2.16 22.15 -9.01
CA GLN A 49 1.97 21.09 -10.00
C GLN A 49 2.42 19.72 -9.47
N ASP A 50 3.61 19.66 -8.88
CA ASP A 50 4.18 18.42 -8.35
C ASP A 50 3.32 17.87 -7.21
N GLU A 51 2.90 18.74 -6.28
CA GLU A 51 2.01 18.38 -5.17
C GLU A 51 0.69 17.77 -5.66
N ILE A 52 0.00 18.44 -6.59
CA ILE A 52 -1.27 17.94 -7.14
C ILE A 52 -1.05 16.63 -7.90
N THR A 53 0.05 16.51 -8.65
CA THR A 53 0.37 15.29 -9.38
C THR A 53 0.60 14.11 -8.44
N GLU A 54 1.36 14.31 -7.36
CA GLU A 54 1.61 13.29 -6.34
C GLU A 54 0.30 12.84 -5.67
N GLN A 55 -0.57 13.78 -5.29
CA GLN A 55 -1.88 13.47 -4.69
C GLN A 55 -2.78 12.69 -5.65
N VAL A 56 -2.89 13.13 -6.91
CA VAL A 56 -3.71 12.43 -7.92
C VAL A 56 -3.20 11.02 -8.15
N VAL A 57 -1.90 10.82 -8.31
CA VAL A 57 -1.30 9.49 -8.52
C VAL A 57 -1.53 8.59 -7.31
N ALA A 58 -1.35 9.10 -6.09
CA ALA A 58 -1.61 8.34 -4.86
C ALA A 58 -3.07 7.88 -4.77
N THR A 59 -4.02 8.79 -5.03
CA THR A 59 -5.47 8.51 -4.95
C THR A 59 -5.95 7.53 -6.01
N ILE A 60 -5.46 7.61 -7.25
CA ILE A 60 -5.96 6.75 -8.34
C ILE A 60 -5.22 5.42 -8.44
N ALA A 61 -3.88 5.44 -8.35
CA ALA A 61 -3.00 4.32 -8.68
C ALA A 61 -2.41 3.62 -7.46
N GLY A 62 -2.65 4.14 -6.25
CA GLY A 62 -2.25 3.48 -5.02
C GLY A 62 -2.89 2.08 -4.88
N VAL A 63 -2.29 1.24 -4.03
CA VAL A 63 -2.80 -0.11 -3.71
C VAL A 63 -4.25 -0.05 -3.18
N TYR A 64 -4.60 1.01 -2.46
CA TYR A 64 -5.96 1.30 -1.99
C TYR A 64 -6.69 2.34 -2.83
N GLY A 65 -6.11 2.75 -3.96
CA GLY A 65 -6.63 3.79 -4.84
C GLY A 65 -7.83 3.34 -5.65
N VAL A 66 -8.43 4.29 -6.36
CA VAL A 66 -9.71 4.13 -7.08
C VAL A 66 -9.66 2.99 -8.10
N ILE A 67 -8.56 2.89 -8.87
CA ILE A 67 -8.41 1.83 -9.88
C ILE A 67 -8.35 0.46 -9.22
N SER A 68 -7.55 0.33 -8.16
CA SER A 68 -7.37 -0.92 -7.42
C SER A 68 -8.71 -1.40 -6.85
N ARG A 69 -9.49 -0.52 -6.20
CA ARG A 69 -10.83 -0.85 -5.67
C ARG A 69 -11.83 -1.28 -6.77
N ALA A 70 -11.84 -0.58 -7.90
CA ALA A 70 -12.68 -0.94 -9.03
C ALA A 70 -12.35 -2.35 -9.55
N ARG A 71 -11.05 -2.70 -9.61
CA ARG A 71 -10.59 -4.03 -10.03
C ARG A 71 -10.88 -5.10 -8.99
N PHE A 72 -10.76 -4.81 -7.70
CA PHE A 72 -11.10 -5.75 -6.61
C PHE A 72 -12.56 -6.17 -6.67
N SER A 73 -13.46 -5.22 -6.95
CA SER A 73 -14.89 -5.49 -7.06
C SER A 73 -15.22 -6.50 -8.17
N GLU A 74 -14.43 -6.55 -9.25
CA GLU A 74 -14.63 -7.51 -10.35
C GLU A 74 -14.23 -8.95 -10.00
N VAL A 75 -13.24 -9.12 -9.11
CA VAL A 75 -12.68 -10.44 -8.76
C VAL A 75 -13.29 -11.02 -7.47
N LYS A 76 -13.93 -10.19 -6.64
CA LYS A 76 -14.48 -10.58 -5.33
C LYS A 76 -15.38 -11.82 -5.44
N GLU A 77 -16.31 -11.81 -6.39
CA GLU A 77 -17.33 -12.87 -6.56
C GLU A 77 -16.84 -14.11 -7.34
N LYS A 78 -15.63 -14.10 -7.88
CA LYS A 78 -15.11 -15.22 -8.68
C LYS A 78 -14.56 -16.35 -7.80
N PRO A 79 -14.83 -17.63 -8.11
CA PRO A 79 -14.18 -18.77 -7.45
C PRO A 79 -12.66 -18.75 -7.68
N THR A 80 -11.87 -18.97 -6.64
CA THR A 80 -10.39 -18.93 -6.69
C THR A 80 -9.80 -19.91 -7.71
N GLU A 81 -10.47 -21.05 -7.94
CA GLU A 81 -10.06 -22.07 -8.90
C GLU A 81 -10.05 -21.54 -10.34
N SER A 82 -10.91 -20.56 -10.64
CA SER A 82 -11.07 -19.96 -11.98
C SER A 82 -10.16 -18.77 -12.26
N LEU A 83 -9.44 -18.28 -11.25
CA LEU A 83 -8.62 -17.09 -11.35
C LEU A 83 -7.27 -17.37 -12.01
N ASP A 84 -6.82 -16.44 -12.84
CA ASP A 84 -5.41 -16.40 -13.27
C ASP A 84 -4.50 -15.85 -12.16
N ALA A 85 -3.18 -15.87 -12.41
CA ALA A 85 -2.19 -15.45 -11.42
C ALA A 85 -2.37 -13.99 -10.96
N TYR A 86 -2.74 -13.09 -11.89
CA TYR A 86 -2.96 -11.68 -11.59
C TYR A 86 -4.27 -11.47 -10.81
N GLU A 87 -5.31 -12.21 -11.15
CA GLU A 87 -6.58 -12.17 -10.40
C GLU A 87 -6.44 -12.75 -8.99
N CYS A 88 -5.60 -13.78 -8.78
CA CYS A 88 -5.24 -14.26 -7.45
C CYS A 88 -4.59 -13.16 -6.60
N VAL A 89 -3.65 -12.38 -7.18
CA VAL A 89 -3.06 -11.21 -6.53
C VAL A 89 -4.14 -10.21 -6.14
N LEU A 90 -4.99 -9.79 -7.09
CA LEU A 90 -6.07 -8.84 -6.81
C LEU A 90 -6.99 -9.30 -5.68
N LYS A 91 -7.28 -10.60 -5.61
CA LYS A 91 -8.11 -11.16 -4.54
C LYS A 91 -7.45 -11.03 -3.17
N VAL A 92 -6.15 -11.28 -3.05
CA VAL A 92 -5.42 -11.07 -1.80
C VAL A 92 -5.34 -9.59 -1.41
N VAL A 93 -5.11 -8.69 -2.37
CA VAL A 93 -5.15 -7.25 -2.04
C VAL A 93 -6.54 -6.82 -1.55
N SER A 94 -7.61 -7.40 -2.09
CA SER A 94 -8.97 -7.15 -1.61
C SER A 94 -9.22 -7.67 -0.18
N TYR A 95 -8.59 -8.78 0.21
CA TYR A 95 -8.63 -9.30 1.59
C TYR A 95 -8.08 -8.27 2.58
N TYR A 96 -7.00 -7.56 2.24
CA TYR A 96 -6.42 -6.49 3.07
C TYR A 96 -7.26 -5.21 3.13
N SER A 97 -8.28 -5.06 2.26
CA SER A 97 -9.11 -3.86 2.18
C SER A 97 -10.48 -4.07 2.82
N ASP A 98 -11.18 -5.16 2.48
CA ASP A 98 -12.61 -5.30 2.74
C ASP A 98 -13.02 -6.60 3.47
N ASN A 99 -12.20 -7.66 3.42
CA ASN A 99 -12.60 -8.99 3.89
C ASN A 99 -11.52 -9.63 4.76
N TRP A 100 -11.18 -8.97 5.88
CA TRP A 100 -10.15 -9.42 6.81
C TRP A 100 -10.64 -10.61 7.65
N ASP A 101 -10.65 -11.82 7.08
CA ASP A 101 -11.07 -13.03 7.77
C ASP A 101 -10.23 -14.28 7.38
N ALA A 102 -10.33 -15.32 8.22
CA ALA A 102 -9.55 -16.53 8.04
C ALA A 102 -9.91 -17.33 6.78
N ALA A 103 -11.16 -17.29 6.31
CA ALA A 103 -11.57 -18.03 5.12
C ALA A 103 -10.98 -17.38 3.85
N GLU A 104 -11.04 -16.05 3.74
CA GLU A 104 -10.44 -15.32 2.63
C GLU A 104 -8.91 -15.40 2.65
N HIS A 105 -8.29 -15.37 3.83
CA HIS A 105 -6.86 -15.66 3.97
C HIS A 105 -6.49 -17.04 3.38
N ALA A 106 -7.22 -18.10 3.73
CA ALA A 106 -6.92 -19.44 3.24
C ALA A 106 -7.07 -19.55 1.71
N ARG A 107 -8.13 -18.96 1.15
CA ARG A 107 -8.37 -18.90 -0.30
C ARG A 107 -7.29 -18.09 -1.02
N GLY A 108 -6.90 -16.95 -0.45
CA GLY A 108 -5.83 -16.11 -0.97
C GLY A 108 -4.49 -16.85 -1.03
N ARG A 109 -4.14 -17.54 0.06
CA ARG A 109 -2.93 -18.36 0.14
C ARG A 109 -2.89 -19.44 -0.94
N ASP A 110 -3.96 -20.22 -1.10
CA ASP A 110 -4.03 -21.29 -2.10
C ASP A 110 -3.98 -20.74 -3.54
N GLY A 111 -4.62 -19.59 -3.79
CA GLY A 111 -4.57 -18.91 -5.09
C GLY A 111 -3.17 -18.40 -5.44
N LEU A 112 -2.47 -17.81 -4.48
CA LEU A 112 -1.10 -17.33 -4.66
C LEU A 112 -0.09 -18.46 -4.80
N GLU A 113 -0.22 -19.55 -4.03
CA GLU A 113 0.62 -20.75 -4.18
C GLU A 113 0.54 -21.30 -5.61
N ARG A 114 -0.67 -21.39 -6.18
CA ARG A 114 -0.86 -21.77 -7.60
C ARG A 114 -0.28 -20.75 -8.58
N ALA A 115 -0.45 -19.45 -8.29
CA ALA A 115 0.04 -18.38 -9.15
C ALA A 115 1.56 -18.45 -9.32
N VAL A 116 2.29 -18.65 -8.22
CA VAL A 116 3.76 -18.71 -8.23
C VAL A 116 4.31 -20.05 -8.74
N GLU A 117 3.54 -21.13 -8.64
CA GLU A 117 3.83 -22.39 -9.33
C GLU A 117 3.72 -22.26 -10.86
N SER A 118 2.70 -21.53 -11.33
CA SER A 118 2.47 -21.30 -12.76
C SER A 118 3.43 -20.29 -13.37
N ASP A 119 3.81 -19.24 -12.62
CA ASP A 119 4.77 -18.23 -13.04
C ASP A 119 5.75 -17.92 -11.89
N ALA A 120 6.86 -18.65 -11.89
CA ALA A 120 7.90 -18.46 -10.89
C ALA A 120 8.64 -17.11 -11.00
N GLY A 121 8.43 -16.34 -12.07
CA GLY A 121 8.98 -15.00 -12.28
C GLY A 121 8.07 -13.89 -11.75
N TYR A 122 6.85 -14.19 -11.32
CA TYR A 122 5.89 -13.18 -10.89
C TYR A 122 6.21 -12.63 -9.48
N SER A 123 7.10 -11.64 -9.42
CA SER A 123 7.60 -11.03 -8.16
C SER A 123 6.48 -10.58 -7.21
N GLU A 124 5.44 -9.94 -7.75
CA GLU A 124 4.33 -9.42 -6.94
C GLU A 124 3.53 -10.55 -6.26
N ALA A 125 3.31 -11.67 -6.94
CA ALA A 125 2.63 -12.83 -6.35
C ALA A 125 3.46 -13.45 -5.21
N TRP A 126 4.78 -13.54 -5.37
CA TRP A 126 5.68 -13.97 -4.28
C TRP A 126 5.63 -13.02 -3.07
N ALA A 127 5.56 -11.71 -3.33
CA ALA A 127 5.50 -10.70 -2.28
C ALA A 127 4.17 -10.78 -1.51
N TRP A 128 3.02 -10.88 -2.18
CA TRP A 128 1.74 -11.07 -1.49
C TRP A 128 1.64 -12.43 -0.78
N LEU A 129 2.31 -13.47 -1.29
CA LEU A 129 2.37 -14.76 -0.61
C LEU A 129 3.17 -14.65 0.70
N CYS A 130 4.23 -13.83 0.71
CA CYS A 130 4.94 -13.47 1.93
C CYS A 130 4.01 -12.84 2.96
N HIS A 131 3.25 -11.80 2.57
CA HIS A 131 2.34 -11.12 3.50
C HIS A 131 1.28 -12.08 4.05
N THR A 132 0.75 -12.96 3.20
CA THR A 132 -0.19 -14.01 3.61
C THR A 132 0.45 -14.95 4.64
N TYR A 133 1.69 -15.41 4.44
CA TYR A 133 2.39 -16.22 5.44
C TYR A 133 2.73 -15.46 6.73
N LEU A 134 3.00 -14.15 6.65
CA LEU A 134 3.20 -13.33 7.85
C LEU A 134 1.91 -13.17 8.65
N ASP A 135 0.75 -13.16 8.00
CA ASP A 135 -0.55 -13.04 8.67
C ASP A 135 -0.93 -14.31 9.44
N GLU A 136 -0.43 -15.48 9.02
CA GLU A 136 -0.47 -16.70 9.83
C GLU A 136 0.21 -16.50 11.20
N TYR A 137 1.28 -15.69 11.26
CA TYR A 137 1.99 -15.36 12.50
C TYR A 137 1.35 -14.19 13.27
N ARG A 138 1.02 -13.09 12.58
CA ARG A 138 0.53 -11.84 13.19
C ARG A 138 -0.87 -11.97 13.76
N PHE A 139 -1.73 -12.70 13.06
CA PHE A 139 -3.17 -12.75 13.32
C PHE A 139 -3.67 -14.17 13.59
N ASN A 140 -2.77 -15.16 13.56
CA ASN A 140 -3.09 -16.56 13.80
C ASN A 140 -4.16 -17.10 12.82
N PHE A 141 -4.14 -16.62 11.57
CA PHE A 141 -5.04 -17.08 10.53
C PHE A 141 -4.51 -18.36 9.88
N ASN A 142 -5.23 -19.48 10.07
CA ASN A 142 -4.90 -20.79 9.49
C ASN A 142 -3.40 -21.15 9.59
N PRO A 143 -2.78 -21.05 10.78
CA PRO A 143 -1.34 -21.21 10.89
C PRO A 143 -0.91 -22.60 10.46
N ARG A 144 0.06 -22.64 9.55
CA ARG A 144 0.86 -23.84 9.23
C ARG A 144 2.21 -23.73 9.95
N PRO A 145 2.96 -24.84 10.11
CA PRO A 145 4.28 -24.80 10.73
C PRO A 145 5.22 -23.74 10.11
N ASP A 146 6.05 -23.15 10.95
CA ASP A 146 7.15 -22.25 10.58
C ASP A 146 6.77 -21.10 9.61
N PRO A 147 5.74 -20.29 9.91
CA PRO A 147 5.25 -19.26 8.99
C PRO A 147 6.32 -18.21 8.65
N LEU A 148 7.19 -17.85 9.61
CA LEU A 148 8.26 -16.87 9.38
C LEU A 148 9.41 -17.40 8.50
N ASP A 149 9.68 -18.71 8.52
CA ASP A 149 10.67 -19.31 7.61
C ASP A 149 10.11 -19.41 6.19
N ARG A 150 8.83 -19.79 6.05
CA ARG A 150 8.14 -19.77 4.75
C ARG A 150 8.06 -18.36 4.18
N ALA A 151 7.68 -17.36 4.97
CA ALA A 151 7.66 -15.95 4.56
C ALA A 151 9.05 -15.49 4.06
N LEU A 152 10.12 -15.84 4.77
CA LEU A 152 11.49 -15.47 4.37
C LEU A 152 11.88 -16.07 3.02
N ALA A 153 11.54 -17.34 2.79
CA ALA A 153 11.83 -18.02 1.54
C ALA A 153 11.13 -17.33 0.35
N VAL A 154 9.84 -17.03 0.46
CA VAL A 154 9.08 -16.39 -0.63
C VAL A 154 9.42 -14.91 -0.80
N ALA A 155 9.74 -14.18 0.27
CA ALA A 155 10.20 -12.79 0.18
C ALA A 155 11.53 -12.68 -0.58
N ARG A 156 12.49 -13.57 -0.30
CA ARG A 156 13.74 -13.64 -1.06
C ARG A 156 13.50 -13.97 -2.53
N ARG A 157 12.51 -14.83 -2.80
CA ARG A 157 12.13 -15.16 -4.18
C ARG A 157 11.53 -13.95 -4.90
N ALA A 158 10.68 -13.17 -4.23
CA ALA A 158 10.13 -11.93 -4.77
C ALA A 158 11.22 -10.94 -5.20
N VAL A 159 12.20 -10.68 -4.31
CA VAL A 159 13.34 -9.78 -4.59
C VAL A 159 14.23 -10.33 -5.70
N ALA A 160 14.45 -11.65 -5.74
CA ALA A 160 15.24 -12.29 -6.80
C ALA A 160 14.54 -12.24 -8.17
N SER A 161 13.20 -12.27 -8.20
CA SER A 161 12.42 -12.17 -9.43
C SER A 161 12.35 -10.73 -9.95
N ASP A 162 12.33 -9.74 -9.06
CA ASP A 162 12.45 -8.32 -9.42
C ASP A 162 13.09 -7.51 -8.29
N SER A 163 14.37 -7.17 -8.47
CA SER A 163 15.17 -6.36 -7.52
C SER A 163 14.80 -4.87 -7.49
N THR A 164 13.86 -4.45 -8.33
CA THR A 164 13.31 -3.09 -8.37
C THR A 164 11.89 -3.03 -7.81
N SER A 165 11.31 -4.18 -7.43
CA SER A 165 9.99 -4.24 -6.82
C SER A 165 10.04 -3.71 -5.40
N GLN A 166 9.42 -2.54 -5.19
CA GLN A 166 9.26 -1.95 -3.87
C GLN A 166 8.51 -2.89 -2.92
N LEU A 167 7.46 -3.56 -3.39
CA LEU A 167 6.66 -4.48 -2.58
C LEU A 167 7.50 -5.68 -2.12
N ALA A 168 8.36 -6.23 -2.99
CA ALA A 168 9.23 -7.34 -2.62
C ALA A 168 10.20 -6.98 -1.49
N HIS A 169 10.80 -5.79 -1.56
CA HIS A 169 11.67 -5.27 -0.51
C HIS A 169 10.89 -4.99 0.79
N ASP A 170 9.68 -4.43 0.71
CA ASP A 170 8.79 -4.25 1.86
C ASP A 170 8.45 -5.59 2.54
N SER A 171 8.08 -6.62 1.76
CA SER A 171 7.79 -7.96 2.27
C SER A 171 9.00 -8.58 2.99
N LEU A 172 10.20 -8.42 2.42
CA LEU A 172 11.43 -8.94 3.02
C LEU A 172 11.79 -8.18 4.31
N ALA A 173 11.67 -6.85 4.31
CA ALA A 173 11.85 -6.01 5.49
C ALA A 173 10.92 -6.47 6.62
N GLN A 174 9.61 -6.57 6.35
CA GLN A 174 8.63 -6.99 7.35
C GLN A 174 8.95 -8.39 7.90
N THR A 175 9.40 -9.32 7.04
CA THR A 175 9.81 -10.64 7.50
C THR A 175 10.99 -10.57 8.47
N HIS A 176 12.03 -9.81 8.14
CA HIS A 176 13.17 -9.58 9.04
C HIS A 176 12.74 -8.95 10.37
N PHE A 177 11.81 -7.99 10.34
CA PHE A 177 11.26 -7.39 11.55
C PHE A 177 10.62 -8.43 12.48
N PHE A 178 9.74 -9.28 11.96
CA PHE A 178 9.06 -10.30 12.79
C PHE A 178 10.01 -11.40 13.27
N ARG A 179 11.10 -11.66 12.54
CA ARG A 179 12.21 -12.52 12.98
C ARG A 179 13.16 -11.85 13.98
N ARG A 180 12.96 -10.56 14.30
CA ARG A 180 13.82 -9.74 15.16
C ARG A 180 15.23 -9.50 14.60
N GLU A 181 15.36 -9.56 13.28
CA GLU A 181 16.60 -9.31 12.53
C GLU A 181 16.64 -7.83 12.13
N PHE A 182 16.73 -6.92 13.12
CA PHE A 182 16.47 -5.49 12.92
C PHE A 182 17.43 -4.78 11.96
N ASP A 183 18.71 -5.17 11.92
CA ASP A 183 19.67 -4.59 10.96
C ASP A 183 19.29 -4.93 9.50
N ALA A 184 18.88 -6.18 9.25
CA ALA A 184 18.42 -6.62 7.94
C ALA A 184 17.08 -5.97 7.57
N PHE A 185 16.18 -5.84 8.54
CA PHE A 185 14.92 -5.09 8.38
C PHE A 185 15.19 -3.66 7.92
N LEU A 186 16.07 -2.91 8.61
CA LEU A 186 16.34 -1.52 8.27
C LEU A 186 16.95 -1.37 6.88
N ALA A 187 17.86 -2.27 6.48
CA ALA A 187 18.44 -2.25 5.14
C ALA A 187 17.38 -2.41 4.03
N GLU A 188 16.46 -3.35 4.20
CA GLU A 188 15.39 -3.61 3.24
C GLU A 188 14.29 -2.53 3.28
N ALA A 189 13.99 -1.98 4.46
CA ALA A 189 13.05 -0.88 4.64
C ALA A 189 13.53 0.39 3.90
N GLU A 190 14.79 0.77 4.10
CA GLU A 190 15.40 1.92 3.40
C GLU A 190 15.43 1.69 1.89
N ARG A 191 15.67 0.44 1.44
CA ARG A 191 15.62 0.09 0.01
C ARG A 191 14.21 0.23 -0.56
N ALA A 192 13.19 -0.27 0.14
CA ALA A 192 11.80 -0.13 -0.27
C ALA A 192 11.39 1.35 -0.35
N ILE A 193 11.74 2.16 0.65
CA ILE A 193 11.45 3.60 0.67
C ILE A 193 12.15 4.31 -0.50
N ALA A 194 13.41 3.99 -0.78
CA ALA A 194 14.17 4.63 -1.85
C ALA A 194 13.65 4.32 -3.26
N LEU A 195 13.07 3.12 -3.48
CA LEU A 195 12.53 2.72 -4.79
C LEU A 195 11.32 3.56 -5.23
N ASN A 196 10.45 3.92 -4.28
CA ASN A 196 9.37 4.87 -4.53
C ASN A 196 9.05 5.63 -3.23
N PRO A 197 9.64 6.82 -3.04
CA PRO A 197 9.51 7.59 -1.81
C PRO A 197 8.12 8.21 -1.60
N ASN A 198 7.20 8.03 -2.55
CA ASN A 198 5.84 8.58 -2.52
C ASN A 198 4.76 7.48 -2.47
N ASN A 199 5.14 6.21 -2.31
CA ASN A 199 4.16 5.15 -2.03
C ASN A 199 3.69 5.26 -0.58
N ALA A 200 2.56 5.93 -0.37
CA ALA A 200 2.00 6.19 0.95
C ALA A 200 1.76 4.90 1.78
N GLY A 201 1.28 3.82 1.15
CA GLY A 201 1.07 2.54 1.84
C GLY A 201 2.36 1.94 2.40
N ILE A 202 3.44 1.95 1.61
CA ILE A 202 4.75 1.45 2.02
C ILE A 202 5.38 2.37 3.07
N LEU A 203 5.23 3.69 2.93
CA LEU A 203 5.70 4.65 3.93
C LEU A 203 5.04 4.44 5.30
N VAL A 204 3.73 4.20 5.36
CA VAL A 204 3.06 3.88 6.63
C VAL A 204 3.51 2.54 7.17
N SER A 205 3.55 1.50 6.33
CA SER A 205 4.00 0.15 6.71
C SER A 205 5.40 0.21 7.35
N GLN A 206 6.38 0.70 6.60
CA GLN A 206 7.77 0.76 7.06
C GLN A 206 7.96 1.76 8.21
N GLY A 207 7.32 2.94 8.13
CA GLY A 207 7.36 3.94 9.20
C GLY A 207 6.86 3.41 10.53
N ALA A 208 5.77 2.63 10.52
CA ALA A 208 5.24 1.99 11.72
C ALA A 208 6.21 0.97 12.32
N TYR A 209 6.89 0.15 11.50
CA TYR A 209 7.88 -0.82 11.99
C TYR A 209 9.18 -0.15 12.47
N ILE A 210 9.68 0.86 11.76
CA ILE A 210 10.85 1.67 12.16
C ILE A 210 10.60 2.33 13.52
N PHE A 211 9.41 2.90 13.73
CA PHE A 211 9.04 3.45 15.04
C PHE A 211 9.01 2.38 16.14
N GLN A 212 8.59 1.16 15.81
CA GLN A 212 8.58 0.05 16.78
C GLN A 212 9.98 -0.41 17.19
N THR A 213 11.01 -0.22 16.36
CA THR A 213 12.41 -0.48 16.75
C THR A 213 13.01 0.64 17.62
N GLY A 214 12.25 1.72 17.87
CA GLY A 214 12.68 2.85 18.70
C GLY A 214 13.18 4.07 17.92
N ASP A 215 13.14 4.04 16.59
CA ASP A 215 13.54 5.17 15.76
C ASP A 215 12.34 6.07 15.43
N GLU A 216 12.31 7.27 16.03
CA GLU A 216 11.20 8.22 15.87
C GLU A 216 11.03 8.72 14.43
N ARG A 217 12.03 8.57 13.54
CA ARG A 217 11.90 8.92 12.11
C ARG A 217 10.75 8.16 11.46
N GLY A 218 10.39 6.98 11.97
CA GLY A 218 9.24 6.21 11.49
C GLY A 218 7.92 6.99 11.52
N ILE A 219 7.71 7.84 12.54
CA ILE A 219 6.51 8.67 12.65
C ILE A 219 6.48 9.81 11.62
N ALA A 220 7.65 10.35 11.25
CA ALA A 220 7.74 11.33 10.18
C ALA A 220 7.33 10.72 8.82
N LEU A 221 7.69 9.46 8.56
CA LEU A 221 7.27 8.73 7.36
C LEU A 221 5.75 8.51 7.34
N VAL A 222 5.16 8.12 8.47
CA VAL A 222 3.69 7.94 8.58
C VAL A 222 2.96 9.27 8.31
N ARG A 223 3.41 10.38 8.90
CA ARG A 223 2.81 11.71 8.64
C ARG A 223 2.96 12.14 7.19
N LYS A 224 4.12 11.88 6.57
CA LYS A 224 4.32 12.13 5.13
C LYS A 224 3.30 11.34 4.31
N ALA A 225 3.12 10.06 4.59
CA ALA A 225 2.16 9.22 3.89
C ALA A 225 0.72 9.72 4.00
N MET A 226 0.29 10.13 5.19
CA MET A 226 -1.04 10.69 5.42
C MET A 226 -1.26 12.04 4.70
N THR A 227 -0.19 12.78 4.41
CA THR A 227 -0.24 13.99 3.58
C THR A 227 -0.37 13.65 2.09
N LEU A 228 0.26 12.56 1.65
CA LEU A 228 0.20 12.07 0.27
C LEU A 228 -1.15 11.44 -0.07
N ASP A 229 -1.79 10.77 0.89
CA ASP A 229 -3.12 10.17 0.73
C ASP A 229 -4.08 10.71 1.80
N PRO A 230 -4.83 11.79 1.51
CA PRO A 230 -5.82 12.34 2.44
C PRO A 230 -7.02 11.41 2.73
N PHE A 231 -7.21 10.36 1.93
CA PHE A 231 -8.31 9.39 2.06
C PHE A 231 -7.84 8.04 2.63
N HIS A 232 -6.69 8.05 3.29
CA HIS A 232 -6.09 6.87 3.87
C HIS A 232 -7.02 6.18 4.90
N PRO A 233 -6.89 4.85 5.05
CA PRO A 233 -7.70 4.11 5.99
C PRO A 233 -7.35 4.43 7.45
N THR A 234 -8.33 4.30 8.33
CA THR A 234 -8.24 4.69 9.75
C THR A 234 -7.09 4.02 10.51
N TRP A 235 -6.62 2.85 10.09
CA TRP A 235 -5.51 2.17 10.77
C TRP A 235 -4.17 2.93 10.66
N TRP A 236 -4.01 3.87 9.72
CA TRP A 236 -2.79 4.69 9.59
C TRP A 236 -2.58 5.64 10.77
N TYR A 237 -3.63 5.92 11.54
CA TYR A 237 -3.56 6.72 12.76
C TYR A 237 -2.97 5.94 13.95
N PHE A 238 -2.98 4.60 13.92
CA PHE A 238 -2.52 3.77 15.04
C PHE A 238 -1.04 4.02 15.44
N PRO A 239 -0.07 4.12 14.51
CA PRO A 239 1.30 4.49 14.86
C PRO A 239 1.41 5.87 15.54
N ILE A 240 0.60 6.85 15.12
CA ILE A 240 0.59 8.22 15.67
C ILE A 240 0.01 8.22 17.08
N ALA A 241 -1.14 7.55 17.29
CA ALA A 241 -1.74 7.40 18.62
C ALA A 241 -0.76 6.71 19.58
N ARG A 242 -0.08 5.65 19.13
CA ARG A 242 0.96 4.95 19.91
C ARG A 242 2.17 5.84 20.22
N TYR A 243 2.54 6.74 19.31
CA TYR A 243 3.61 7.71 19.54
C TYR A 243 3.28 8.66 20.70
N HIS A 244 2.11 9.28 20.67
CA HIS A 244 1.65 10.17 21.75
C HIS A 244 1.48 9.40 23.07
N PHE A 245 0.88 8.22 23.03
CA PHE A 245 0.69 7.36 24.20
C PHE A 245 2.02 7.03 24.90
N LYS A 246 3.06 6.66 24.14
CA LYS A 246 4.39 6.37 24.71
C LYS A 246 5.04 7.56 25.41
N ARG A 247 4.65 8.79 25.06
CA ARG A 247 5.18 10.04 25.61
C ARG A 247 4.34 10.57 26.79
N GLY A 248 3.25 9.89 27.13
CA GLY A 248 2.29 10.35 28.16
C GLY A 248 1.37 11.47 27.68
N GLU A 249 1.36 11.74 26.37
CA GLU A 249 0.53 12.74 25.69
C GLU A 249 -0.85 12.11 25.41
N TYR A 250 -1.62 11.82 26.47
CA TYR A 250 -2.84 11.01 26.36
C TYR A 250 -4.00 11.74 25.67
N GLU A 251 -4.09 13.06 25.82
CA GLU A 251 -5.11 13.87 25.14
C GLU A 251 -4.86 13.88 23.63
N GLU A 252 -3.59 14.05 23.24
CA GLU A 252 -3.15 13.98 21.85
C GLU A 252 -3.36 12.60 21.27
N ALA A 253 -3.09 11.53 22.03
CA ALA A 253 -3.32 10.15 21.60
C ALA A 253 -4.81 9.83 21.35
N LEU A 254 -5.72 10.45 22.11
CA LEU A 254 -7.17 10.32 21.94
C LEU A 254 -7.74 11.19 20.81
N ALA A 255 -7.03 12.28 20.46
CA ALA A 255 -7.45 13.22 19.43
C ALA A 255 -7.04 12.80 18.01
N VAL A 256 -6.22 11.74 17.88
CA VAL A 256 -5.84 11.10 16.62
C VAL A 256 -7.04 10.34 16.03
#